data_AF-A0A7X8JLL7-F1
#
_entry.id   AF-A0A7X8JLL7-F1
#
_cell.length_a   1.000
_cell.length_b   1.000
_cell.length_c   1.000
_cell.angle_alpha   90.00
_cell.angle_beta   90.00
_cell.angle_gamma   90.00
#
_symmetry.space_group_name_H-M   'P 1'
#
loop_
_entity.id
_entity.type
_entity.pdbx_description
1 polymer ?
#
loop_
_entity_poly.entity_id
_entity_poly.type
_entity_poly.pdbx_seq_one_letter_code
_entity_poly.pdbx_strand_id
1 'polypeptide(L)'
;MDAINVIPEKWRRDSNYPIRVLYDDGEYSVVWGKFEDSRALGVRWNGGSGIGYPAQGSNPTWYVEPDFIAIGILNHLHSQALASNNPAFNLDNILYAINELSNKMRN
;
A
#
# COMPACT_ATOMS: atom_id res chain seq x y z
N MET A 1 0.08 9.68 -11.61
CA MET A 1 -0.51 10.48 -10.51
C MET A 1 -0.04 9.84 -9.22
N ASP A 2 0.74 10.55 -8.41
CA ASP A 2 1.44 9.95 -7.25
C ASP A 2 0.47 9.30 -6.25
N ALA A 3 0.93 8.24 -5.57
CA ALA A 3 0.14 7.49 -4.59
C ALA A 3 -0.57 8.38 -3.55
N ILE A 4 0.15 9.40 -3.07
CA ILE A 4 -0.33 10.29 -2.00
C ILE A 4 -1.47 11.22 -2.43
N ASN A 5 -1.65 11.43 -3.73
CA ASN A 5 -2.62 12.40 -4.26
C ASN A 5 -4.03 11.81 -4.40
N VAL A 6 -4.20 10.52 -4.13
CA VAL A 6 -5.52 9.87 -4.15
C VAL A 6 -5.68 9.08 -2.86
N ILE A 7 -6.28 9.71 -1.87
CA ILE A 7 -6.64 9.07 -0.61
C ILE A 7 -8.17 8.99 -0.57
N PRO A 8 -8.78 7.82 -0.86
CA PRO A 8 -10.22 7.63 -0.81
C PRO A 8 -10.75 7.93 0.59
N GLU A 9 -12.01 8.35 0.66
CA GLU A 9 -12.71 8.69 1.91
C GLU A 9 -12.66 7.59 2.98
N LYS A 10 -12.56 6.32 2.54
CA LYS A 10 -12.47 5.15 3.42
C LYS A 10 -11.11 4.93 4.06
N TRP A 11 -10.04 5.53 3.55
CA TRP A 11 -8.75 5.49 4.22
C TRP A 11 -8.70 6.60 5.27
N ARG A 12 -8.68 6.20 6.54
CA ARG A 12 -8.75 7.15 7.64
C ARG A 12 -7.52 8.06 7.64
N ARG A 13 -7.76 9.36 7.66
CA ARG A 13 -6.72 10.37 7.88
C ARG A 13 -6.49 10.54 9.38
N ASP A 14 -5.37 10.04 9.86
CA ASP A 14 -4.94 10.18 11.25
C ASP A 14 -3.48 10.64 11.26
N SER A 15 -3.19 11.80 11.85
CA SER A 15 -1.82 12.33 11.90
C SER A 15 -0.89 11.44 12.73
N ASN A 16 -1.43 10.66 13.67
CA ASN A 16 -0.66 9.73 14.50
C ASN A 16 -0.50 8.36 13.84
N TYR A 17 -1.31 8.08 12.81
CA TYR A 17 -1.25 6.85 12.01
C TYR A 17 -1.45 7.19 10.53
N PRO A 18 -0.44 7.81 9.89
CA PRO A 18 -0.55 8.20 8.49
C PRO A 18 -0.57 6.97 7.58
N ILE A 19 -1.11 7.15 6.37
CA ILE A 19 -0.94 6.17 5.29
C ILE A 19 0.53 6.17 4.89
N ARG A 20 1.14 4.99 4.90
CA ARG A 20 2.54 4.76 4.59
C ARG A 20 2.67 4.23 3.18
N VAL A 21 3.40 4.94 2.32
CA VAL A 21 3.80 4.41 1.02
C VAL A 21 4.89 3.37 1.24
N LEU A 22 4.64 2.14 0.77
CA LEU A 22 5.58 1.03 0.83
C LEU A 22 6.36 0.92 -0.48
N TYR A 23 5.64 1.10 -1.59
CA TYR A 23 6.16 1.06 -2.94
C TYR A 23 5.40 2.05 -3.82
N ASP A 24 6.12 2.78 -4.67
CA ASP A 24 5.53 3.59 -5.74
C ASP A 24 6.55 3.77 -6.88
N ASP A 25 6.26 3.24 -8.07
CA ASP A 25 7.07 3.46 -9.28
C ASP A 25 6.42 4.47 -10.25
N GLY A 26 5.33 5.11 -9.83
CA GLY A 26 4.53 6.02 -10.65
C GLY A 26 3.41 5.33 -11.43
N GLU A 27 3.55 4.05 -11.77
CA GLU A 27 2.51 3.25 -12.44
C GLU A 27 1.71 2.39 -11.46
N TYR A 28 2.34 1.85 -10.43
CA TYR A 28 1.74 1.00 -9.41
C TYR A 28 2.20 1.44 -8.02
N SER A 29 1.28 1.40 -7.07
CA SER A 29 1.56 1.81 -5.70
C SER A 29 1.01 0.80 -4.70
N VAL A 30 1.75 0.66 -3.61
CA VAL A 30 1.39 -0.15 -2.44
C VAL A 30 1.49 0.71 -1.20
N VAL A 31 0.45 0.69 -0.37
CA VAL A 31 0.38 1.44 0.88
C VAL A 31 -0.02 0.55 2.04
N TRP A 32 0.39 0.94 3.25
CA TRP A 32 -0.13 0.42 4.50
C TRP A 32 -0.81 1.54 5.27
N GLY A 33 -1.98 1.27 5.82
CA GLY A 33 -2.74 2.29 6.54
C GLY A 33 -3.99 1.70 7.18
N LYS A 34 -4.89 2.60 7.61
CA LYS A 34 -6.17 2.22 8.19
C LYS A 34 -7.28 2.42 7.17
N PHE A 35 -7.80 1.31 6.63
CA PHE A 35 -8.97 1.30 5.78
C PHE A 35 -10.19 1.00 6.64
N GLU A 36 -11.14 1.94 6.67
CA GLU A 36 -12.24 1.98 7.62
C GLU A 36 -11.70 1.86 9.06
N ASP A 37 -11.95 0.74 9.74
CA ASP A 37 -11.44 0.48 11.09
C ASP A 37 -10.34 -0.58 11.19
N SER A 38 -9.86 -1.10 10.05
CA SER A 38 -8.86 -2.17 10.00
C SER A 38 -7.54 -1.71 9.39
N ARG A 39 -6.43 -2.24 9.90
CA ARG A 39 -5.11 -2.04 9.31
C ARG A 39 -4.99 -2.95 8.10
N ALA A 40 -4.61 -2.38 6.96
CA ALA A 40 -4.77 -3.02 5.67
C ALA A 40 -3.66 -2.62 4.69
N LEU A 41 -3.36 -3.56 3.79
CA LEU A 41 -2.51 -3.35 2.62
C LEU A 41 -3.38 -2.88 1.46
N GLY A 42 -3.12 -1.67 0.97
CA GLY A 42 -3.77 -1.11 -0.21
C GLY A 42 -2.87 -1.26 -1.42
N VAL A 43 -3.44 -1.66 -2.55
CA VAL A 43 -2.74 -1.73 -3.84
C VAL A 43 -3.52 -1.00 -4.92
N ARG A 44 -2.81 -0.44 -5.90
CA ARG A 44 -3.41 0.30 -7.01
C ARG A 44 -2.48 0.42 -8.20
N TRP A 45 -3.01 0.20 -9.40
CA TRP A 45 -2.44 0.70 -10.65
C TRP A 45 -2.90 2.14 -10.86
N ASN A 46 -1.96 3.08 -10.88
CA ASN A 46 -2.14 4.54 -10.97
C ASN A 46 -2.59 5.02 -12.36
N GLY A 47 -2.54 4.13 -13.36
CA GLY A 47 -2.85 4.46 -14.75
C GLY A 47 -1.66 5.03 -15.52
N GLY A 48 -1.93 5.63 -16.67
CA GLY A 48 -0.93 6.12 -17.61
C GLY A 48 -1.56 6.28 -18.99
N SER A 49 -1.33 5.30 -19.88
CA SER A 49 -2.06 5.17 -21.14
C SER A 49 -3.53 4.76 -20.96
N GLY A 50 -3.91 4.29 -19.77
CA GLY A 50 -5.28 3.96 -19.36
C GLY A 50 -5.66 4.57 -18.01
N ILE A 51 -6.91 4.34 -17.58
CA ILE A 51 -7.53 4.99 -16.41
C ILE A 51 -6.99 4.55 -15.05
N GLY A 52 -6.10 3.54 -14.98
CA GLY A 52 -5.71 2.91 -13.71
C GLY A 52 -6.71 1.83 -13.27
N TYR A 53 -6.28 0.89 -12.41
CA TYR A 53 -7.13 -0.19 -11.91
C TYR A 53 -6.73 -0.62 -10.50
N PRO A 54 -7.69 -0.99 -9.63
CA PRO A 54 -9.14 -0.92 -9.87
C PRO A 54 -9.59 0.53 -10.08
N ALA A 55 -10.74 0.71 -10.73
CA ALA A 55 -11.27 2.04 -11.01
C ALA A 55 -12.77 2.10 -10.66
N GLN A 56 -13.20 3.28 -10.22
CA GLN A 56 -14.60 3.63 -10.09
C GLN A 56 -14.91 4.77 -11.06
N GLY A 57 -15.57 4.44 -12.17
CA GLY A 57 -15.69 5.37 -13.29
C GLY A 57 -14.30 5.66 -13.89
N SER A 58 -13.93 6.93 -13.97
CA SER A 58 -12.66 7.38 -14.55
C SER A 58 -11.55 7.62 -13.52
N ASN A 59 -11.73 7.18 -12.26
CA ASN A 59 -10.78 7.42 -11.18
C ASN A 59 -10.16 6.11 -10.69
N PRO A 60 -8.81 5.98 -10.69
CA PRO A 60 -8.14 4.86 -10.04
C PRO A 60 -8.45 4.85 -8.54
N THR A 61 -8.75 3.67 -7.99
CA THR A 61 -9.09 3.45 -6.59
C THR A 61 -8.18 2.39 -5.96
N TRP A 62 -8.19 2.32 -4.64
CA TRP A 62 -7.40 1.34 -3.90
C TRP A 62 -8.18 0.04 -3.71
N TYR A 63 -7.51 -1.07 -3.96
CA TYR A 63 -7.97 -2.40 -3.54
C TYR A 63 -7.28 -2.78 -2.23
N VAL A 64 -8.04 -3.35 -1.29
CA VAL A 64 -7.50 -3.87 -0.05
C VAL A 64 -7.22 -5.36 -0.23
N GLU A 65 -5.95 -5.73 -0.10
CA GLU A 65 -5.56 -7.14 -0.11
C GLU A 65 -5.97 -7.83 1.20
N PRO A 66 -6.45 -9.08 1.16
CA PRO A 66 -6.71 -9.84 2.36
C PRO A 66 -5.39 -10.20 3.06
N ASP A 67 -5.41 -10.22 4.39
CA ASP A 67 -4.22 -10.37 5.24
C ASP A 67 -3.29 -11.55 4.85
N PHE A 68 -3.87 -12.70 4.51
CA PHE A 68 -3.11 -13.89 4.14
C PHE A 68 -2.33 -13.76 2.82
N ILE A 69 -2.79 -12.89 1.91
CA ILE A 69 -2.06 -12.51 0.69
C ILE A 69 -1.10 -11.37 1.00
N ALA A 70 -1.55 -10.38 1.77
CA ALA A 70 -0.78 -9.20 2.10
C ALA A 70 0.57 -9.54 2.75
N ILE A 71 0.63 -10.55 3.63
CA ILE A 71 1.90 -10.97 4.24
C ILE A 71 2.91 -11.50 3.22
N GLY A 72 2.44 -12.20 2.18
CA GLY A 72 3.29 -12.66 1.08
C GLY A 72 3.84 -11.50 0.25
N ILE A 73 2.98 -10.53 -0.08
CA ILE A 73 3.37 -9.32 -0.80
C ILE A 73 4.41 -8.53 -0.01
N LEU A 74 4.15 -8.27 1.27
CA LEU A 74 5.06 -7.53 2.14
C LEU A 74 6.44 -8.18 2.27
N ASN A 75 6.50 -9.50 2.44
CA ASN A 75 7.77 -10.23 2.50
C ASN A 75 8.54 -10.17 1.17
N HIS A 76 7.83 -10.18 0.03
CA HIS A 76 8.44 -9.99 -1.27
C HIS A 76 8.98 -8.58 -1.45
N LEU A 77 8.20 -7.54 -1.11
CA LEU A 77 8.63 -6.15 -1.14
C LEU A 77 9.88 -5.93 -0.27
N HIS A 78 9.92 -6.53 0.92
CA HIS A 78 11.08 -6.46 1.81
C HIS A 78 12.32 -7.08 1.16
N SER A 79 12.18 -8.25 0.54
CA SER A 79 13.29 -8.93 -0.15
C SER A 79 13.81 -8.09 -1.33
N GLN A 80 12.92 -7.48 -2.11
CA GLN A 80 13.27 -6.59 -3.22
C GLN A 80 13.94 -5.29 -2.75
N ALA A 81 13.44 -4.70 -1.65
CA ALA A 81 14.01 -3.50 -1.06
C ALA A 81 15.42 -3.72 -0.49
N LEU A 82 15.73 -4.92 0.01
CA LEU A 82 17.09 -5.26 0.45
C LEU A 82 18.04 -5.59 -0.72
N ALA A 83 17.50 -6.18 -1.79
CA ALA A 83 18.30 -6.61 -2.94
C ALA A 83 18.59 -5.48 -3.95
N SER A 84 17.83 -4.38 -3.90
CA SER A 84 17.93 -3.27 -4.85
C SER A 84 18.17 -1.94 -4.14
N ASN A 85 18.82 -1.00 -4.82
CA ASN A 85 18.88 0.40 -4.38
C ASN A 85 17.80 1.24 -5.06
N ASN A 86 16.63 0.64 -5.34
CA ASN A 86 15.56 1.29 -6.09
C ASN A 86 14.76 2.21 -5.14
N PRO A 87 14.71 3.53 -5.40
CA PRO A 87 14.04 4.50 -4.53
C PRO A 87 12.51 4.33 -4.49
N ALA A 88 11.92 3.52 -5.37
CA ALA A 88 10.51 3.19 -5.34
C ALA A 88 10.09 2.45 -4.05
N PHE A 89 11.02 1.74 -3.40
CA PHE A 89 10.75 0.99 -2.17
C PHE A 89 11.07 1.81 -0.92
N ASN A 90 10.17 1.81 0.07
CA ASN A 90 10.42 2.39 1.38
C ASN A 90 10.61 1.28 2.42
N LEU A 91 11.87 0.93 2.69
CA LEU A 91 12.23 -0.19 3.56
C LEU A 91 11.65 -0.06 4.99
N ASP A 92 11.75 1.13 5.58
CA ASP A 92 11.27 1.38 6.95
C ASP A 92 9.75 1.18 7.06
N ASN A 93 8.99 1.70 6.09
CA ASN A 93 7.55 1.51 6.05
C ASN A 93 7.16 0.05 5.78
N ILE A 94 7.90 -0.66 4.93
CA ILE A 94 7.68 -2.09 4.66
C ILE A 94 7.87 -2.90 5.95
N LEU A 95 8.97 -2.67 6.68
CA LEU A 95 9.24 -3.35 7.96
C LEU A 95 8.16 -3.05 9.00
N TYR A 96 7.71 -1.80 9.07
CA TYR A 96 6.60 -1.40 9.94
C TYR A 96 5.31 -2.20 9.63
N ALA A 97 4.93 -2.26 8.35
CA ALA A 97 3.74 -2.99 7.91
C ALA A 97 3.82 -4.50 8.20
N ILE A 98 4.99 -5.13 7.97
CA ILE A 98 5.23 -6.54 8.30
C ILE A 98 5.00 -6.81 9.79
N ASN A 99 5.57 -5.96 10.66
CA ASN A 99 5.45 -6.12 12.10
C ASN A 99 4.00 -5.98 12.56
N GLU A 100 3.27 -4.99 12.04
CA GLU A 100 1.86 -4.81 12.40
C GLU A 100 0.95 -5.92 11.90
N LEU A 101 1.10 -6.35 10.65
CA LEU A 101 0.29 -7.45 10.11
C LEU A 101 0.60 -8.76 10.85
N SER A 102 1.87 -9.03 11.14
CA SER A 102 2.26 -10.21 11.92
C SER A 102 1.64 -10.20 13.32
N ASN A 103 1.56 -9.04 13.97
CA ASN A 103 0.88 -8.90 15.26
C ASN A 103 -0.63 -9.07 15.12
N LYS A 104 -1.24 -8.50 14.07
CA LYS A 104 -2.67 -8.65 13.77
C LYS A 104 -3.07 -10.11 13.57
N MET A 105 -2.27 -10.89 12.84
CA MET A 105 -2.55 -12.30 12.53
C MET A 105 -2.34 -13.28 13.71
N ARG A 106 -1.69 -12.83 14.79
CA ARG A 106 -1.46 -13.65 16.00
C ARG A 106 -2.59 -13.54 17.03
N ASN A 107 -3.44 -12.53 16.90
CA ASN A 107 -4.58 -12.27 17.78
C ASN A 107 -5.88 -12.74 17.12
#